data_AF-A0A6P1P3H9-F1
#
_entry.id   AF-A0A6P1P3H9-F1
#
_cell.length_a   1.000
_cell.length_b   1.000
_cell.length_c   1.000
_cell.angle_alpha   90.00
_cell.angle_beta   90.00
_cell.angle_gamma   90.00
#
_symmetry.space_group_name_H-M   'P 1'
#
loop_
_entity.id
_entity.type
_entity.pdbx_description
1 polymer ?
#
loop_
_entity_poly.entity_id
_entity_poly.type
_entity_poly.pdbx_seq_one_letter_code
_entity_poly.pdbx_strand_id
1 'polypeptide(L)'
;MKLWYLWILILLISCSEPEILKEITWNNNRISWEVLDGGATTSCRWLIKYSEDGENNKDLIFESYSSPYIADIEVYKDELLIFCPDFRNRVNDTIKINLKDIDKYIDEPIVYELDVLKRNNEYYKEPDFVKEDREYAIANGLL
;
A
#
# COMPACT_ATOMS: atom_id res chain seq x y z
N MET A 1 -12.39 -5.22 47.57
CA MET A 1 -11.44 -5.57 46.49
C MET A 1 -12.11 -5.45 45.11
N LYS A 2 -12.45 -4.24 44.61
CA LYS A 2 -13.11 -4.09 43.29
C LYS A 2 -12.90 -2.70 42.66
N LEU A 3 -11.67 -2.19 42.60
CA LEU A 3 -11.37 -0.95 41.86
C LEU A 3 -10.06 -0.98 41.05
N TRP A 4 -9.29 -2.07 41.15
CA TRP A 4 -7.99 -2.18 40.45
C TRP A 4 -8.11 -2.72 39.02
N TYR A 5 -9.21 -3.35 38.65
CA TYR A 5 -9.40 -3.95 37.32
C TYR A 5 -9.85 -2.95 36.24
N LEU A 6 -10.21 -1.70 36.61
CA LEU A 6 -10.68 -0.71 35.64
C LEU A 6 -9.53 -0.06 34.85
N TRP A 7 -8.31 -0.07 35.39
CA TRP A 7 -7.13 0.50 34.72
C TRP A 7 -6.51 -0.40 33.66
N ILE A 8 -6.83 -1.70 33.66
CA ILE A 8 -6.31 -2.67 32.68
C ILE A 8 -7.10 -2.62 31.36
N LEU A 9 -8.35 -2.14 31.37
CA LEU A 9 -9.19 -2.09 30.18
C LEU A 9 -8.87 -0.93 29.23
N ILE A 10 -8.16 0.11 29.70
CA ILE A 10 -7.85 1.31 28.90
C ILE A 10 -6.61 1.11 28.00
N LEU A 11 -5.83 0.04 28.21
CA LEU A 11 -4.60 -0.22 27.44
C LEU A 11 -4.81 -1.03 26.15
N LEU A 12 -6.03 -1.47 25.83
CA LEU A 12 -6.29 -2.41 24.72
C LEU A 12 -6.85 -1.79 23.44
N ILE A 13 -6.87 -0.46 23.32
CA ILE A 13 -7.19 0.24 22.07
C ILE A 13 -5.97 1.07 21.66
N SER A 14 -4.81 0.44 21.58
CA SER A 14 -3.74 0.97 20.72
C SER A 14 -4.13 0.63 19.29
N CYS A 15 -5.04 1.43 18.71
CA CYS A 15 -5.14 1.52 17.26
C CYS A 15 -3.76 1.99 16.82
N SER A 16 -2.97 1.14 16.15
CA SER A 16 -1.65 1.52 15.68
C SER A 16 -1.82 2.74 14.76
N GLU A 17 -1.19 3.85 15.13
CA GLU A 17 -1.12 4.99 14.23
C GLU A 17 -0.30 4.57 12.99
N PRO A 18 -0.66 5.00 11.78
CA PRO A 18 0.13 4.72 10.60
C PRO A 18 1.57 5.21 10.77
N GLU A 19 2.54 4.33 10.56
CA GLU A 19 3.96 4.70 10.55
C GLU A 19 4.34 5.17 9.15
N ILE A 20 4.89 6.38 9.05
CA ILE A 20 5.43 6.89 7.78
C ILE A 20 6.83 6.30 7.59
N LEU A 21 7.00 5.46 6.58
CA LEU A 21 8.29 4.86 6.25
C LEU A 21 9.16 5.76 5.37
N LYS A 22 8.54 6.50 4.45
CA LYS A 22 9.25 7.41 3.56
C LYS A 22 8.36 8.55 3.10
N GLU A 23 8.95 9.73 2.95
CA GLU A 23 8.35 10.87 2.27
C GLU A 23 9.26 11.31 1.13
N ILE A 24 8.66 11.65 0.00
CA ILE A 24 9.35 12.18 -1.18
C ILE A 24 8.59 13.40 -1.69
N THR A 25 9.31 14.32 -2.31
CA THR A 25 8.75 15.57 -2.86
C THR A 25 8.77 15.55 -4.38
N TRP A 26 7.67 15.95 -4.99
CA TRP A 26 7.55 16.15 -6.44
C TRP A 26 6.81 17.46 -6.71
N ASN A 27 7.46 18.42 -7.37
CA ASN A 27 6.90 19.76 -7.64
C ASN A 27 6.30 20.44 -6.40
N ASN A 28 7.03 20.40 -5.27
CA ASN A 28 6.60 20.86 -3.94
C ASN A 28 5.46 20.07 -3.29
N ASN A 29 4.81 19.15 -4.01
CA ASN A 29 3.83 18.23 -3.45
C ASN A 29 4.53 17.10 -2.70
N ARG A 30 3.81 16.49 -1.77
CA ARG A 30 4.31 15.42 -0.92
C ARG A 30 3.69 14.08 -1.31
N ILE A 31 4.52 13.06 -1.41
CA ILE A 31 4.08 11.67 -1.50
C ILE A 31 4.63 10.94 -0.26
N SER A 32 3.75 10.34 0.52
CA SER A 32 4.11 9.61 1.75
C SER A 32 3.76 8.13 1.61
N TRP A 33 4.71 7.28 1.96
CA TRP A 33 4.52 5.85 2.11
C TRP A 33 4.31 5.51 3.58
N GLU A 34 3.13 4.99 3.90
CA GLU A 34 2.66 4.69 5.25
C GLU A 34 2.39 3.18 5.40
N VAL A 35 2.63 2.67 6.60
CA VAL A 35 2.30 1.31 7.00
C VAL A 35 1.37 1.32 8.19
N LEU A 36 0.28 0.58 8.07
CA LEU A 36 -0.56 0.23 9.20
C LEU A 36 -0.26 -1.22 9.58
N ASP A 37 0.37 -1.42 10.73
CA ASP A 37 0.56 -2.75 11.31
C ASP A 37 -0.73 -3.19 12.00
N GLY A 38 -1.42 -4.15 11.40
CA GLY A 38 -2.68 -4.73 11.87
C GLY A 38 -2.50 -5.73 13.01
N GLY A 39 -1.74 -5.39 14.05
CA GLY A 39 -1.56 -6.22 15.24
C GLY A 39 -1.00 -7.64 15.00
N ALA A 40 -1.00 -8.46 16.05
CA ALA A 40 -0.22 -9.71 16.15
C ALA A 40 -0.59 -10.85 15.16
N THR A 41 -1.55 -10.67 14.25
CA THR A 41 -2.08 -11.77 13.41
C THR A 41 -2.36 -11.43 11.95
N THR A 42 -2.25 -10.18 11.50
CA THR A 42 -2.87 -9.80 10.22
C THR A 42 -2.07 -8.73 9.47
N SER A 43 -1.51 -9.12 8.31
CA SER A 43 -1.27 -8.31 7.11
C SER A 43 -0.88 -6.84 7.31
N CYS A 44 0.38 -6.48 7.04
CA CYS A 44 0.76 -5.07 6.88
C CYS A 44 -0.07 -4.44 5.76
N ARG A 45 -0.79 -3.37 6.05
CA ARG A 45 -1.47 -2.54 5.04
C ARG A 45 -0.53 -1.41 4.64
N TRP A 46 -0.18 -1.36 3.38
CA TRP A 46 0.68 -0.34 2.80
C TRP A 46 -0.19 0.70 2.10
N LEU A 47 0.06 1.97 2.39
CA LEU A 47 -0.64 3.10 1.79
C LEU A 47 0.39 4.04 1.18
N ILE A 48 0.15 4.50 -0.04
CA ILE A 48 0.87 5.62 -0.60
C ILE A 48 -0.14 6.73 -0.81
N LYS A 49 0.17 7.88 -0.22
CA LYS A 49 -0.70 9.05 -0.22
C LYS A 49 0.00 10.23 -0.87
N TYR A 50 -0.80 11.08 -1.49
CA TYR A 50 -0.41 12.34 -2.08
C TYR A 50 -1.00 13.50 -1.30
N SER A 51 -0.29 14.62 -1.25
CA SER A 51 -0.76 15.86 -0.62
C SER A 51 -0.16 17.03 -1.39
N GLU A 52 -1.03 17.93 -1.86
CA GLU A 52 -0.61 19.14 -2.55
C GLU A 52 0.10 20.13 -1.60
N ASP A 53 0.99 20.95 -2.16
CA ASP A 53 1.73 21.94 -1.39
C ASP A 53 0.80 22.89 -0.62
N GLY A 54 0.99 22.96 0.70
CA GLY A 54 0.17 23.77 1.60
C GLY A 54 -1.17 23.13 2.01
N GLU A 55 -1.54 21.97 1.48
CA GLU A 55 -2.71 21.23 1.92
C GLU A 55 -2.42 20.32 3.12
N ASN A 56 -3.38 20.23 4.04
CA ASN A 56 -3.30 19.29 5.17
C ASN A 56 -3.93 17.93 4.84
N ASN A 57 -4.73 17.86 3.79
CA ASN A 57 -5.39 16.63 3.37
C ASN A 57 -4.40 15.74 2.62
N LYS A 58 -4.59 14.43 2.76
CA LYS A 58 -3.80 13.41 2.07
C LYS A 58 -4.75 12.50 1.30
N ASP A 59 -4.59 12.47 0.00
CA ASP A 59 -5.35 11.62 -0.92
C ASP A 59 -4.66 10.29 -1.13
N LEU A 60 -5.43 9.21 -1.21
CA LEU A 60 -4.91 7.87 -1.44
C LEU A 60 -4.64 7.69 -2.94
N ILE A 61 -3.45 7.21 -3.30
CA ILE A 61 -3.11 6.89 -4.71
C ILE A 61 -2.85 5.40 -4.91
N PHE A 62 -2.37 4.71 -3.88
CA PHE A 62 -2.09 3.28 -3.91
C PHE A 62 -2.29 2.65 -2.54
N GLU A 63 -2.85 1.45 -2.54
CA GLU A 63 -3.08 0.65 -1.35
C GLU A 63 -2.76 -0.82 -1.63
N SER A 64 -2.16 -1.51 -0.67
CA SER A 64 -1.90 -2.95 -0.73
C SER A 64 -2.06 -3.62 0.63
N TYR A 65 -2.65 -4.82 0.64
CA TYR A 65 -2.76 -5.66 1.82
C TYR A 65 -1.79 -6.83 1.73
N SER A 66 -0.74 -6.82 2.54
CA SER A 66 0.26 -7.92 2.70
C SER A 66 1.15 -8.24 1.49
N SER A 67 0.67 -8.08 0.25
CA SER A 67 1.43 -8.33 -0.98
C SER A 67 0.98 -7.34 -2.08
N PRO A 68 1.90 -6.72 -2.85
CA PRO A 68 3.34 -6.98 -2.81
C PRO A 68 3.98 -6.37 -1.58
N TYR A 69 5.08 -6.98 -1.14
CA TYR A 69 5.97 -6.28 -0.22
C TYR A 69 6.58 -5.10 -0.96
N ILE A 70 6.40 -3.89 -0.41
CA ILE A 70 7.04 -2.68 -0.94
C ILE A 70 8.35 -2.51 -0.18
N ALA A 71 9.46 -2.41 -0.92
CA ALA A 71 10.76 -2.14 -0.32
C ALA A 71 11.11 -0.67 -0.31
N ASP A 72 10.70 0.07 -1.34
CA ASP A 72 10.96 1.50 -1.44
C ASP A 72 10.00 2.20 -2.40
N ILE A 73 9.94 3.52 -2.30
CA ILE A 73 9.32 4.40 -3.31
C ILE A 73 10.30 5.48 -3.76
N GLU A 74 10.26 5.86 -5.03
CA GLU A 74 11.09 6.94 -5.58
C GLU A 74 10.30 7.73 -6.62
N VAL A 75 10.58 9.03 -6.78
CA VAL A 75 10.12 9.78 -7.93
C VAL A 75 11.28 9.99 -8.89
N TYR A 76 11.07 9.60 -10.15
CA TYR A 76 11.98 9.92 -11.24
C TYR A 76 11.22 10.70 -12.32
N LYS A 77 11.58 11.98 -12.50
CA LYS A 77 10.87 12.94 -13.36
C LYS A 77 9.40 13.08 -12.94
N ASP A 78 8.49 12.52 -13.72
CA ASP A 78 7.03 12.58 -13.51
C ASP A 78 6.46 11.19 -13.21
N GLU A 79 7.30 10.22 -12.83
CA GLU A 79 6.88 8.86 -12.48
C GLU A 79 7.18 8.58 -11.01
N LEU A 80 6.17 8.15 -10.27
CA LEU A 80 6.34 7.48 -8.98
C LEU A 80 6.62 6.00 -9.24
N LEU A 81 7.77 5.55 -8.77
CA LEU A 81 8.25 4.17 -8.81
C LEU A 81 8.03 3.53 -7.45
N ILE A 82 7.32 2.41 -7.41
CA ILE A 82 7.09 1.61 -6.20
C ILE A 82 7.81 0.29 -6.40
N PHE A 83 8.86 0.06 -5.62
CA PHE A 83 9.73 -1.11 -5.77
C PHE A 83 9.16 -2.30 -4.99
N CYS A 84 8.89 -3.38 -5.72
CA CYS A 84 8.28 -4.58 -5.20
C CYS A 84 9.22 -5.77 -5.42
N PRO A 85 10.13 -6.07 -4.46
CA PRO A 85 10.98 -7.23 -4.59
C PRO A 85 10.20 -8.51 -4.32
N ASP A 86 10.35 -9.48 -5.20
CA ASP A 86 9.94 -10.86 -4.97
C ASP A 86 11.15 -11.66 -4.46
N PHE A 87 11.22 -11.84 -3.14
CA PHE A 87 12.27 -12.60 -2.50
C PHE A 87 12.25 -14.10 -2.85
N ARG A 88 11.10 -14.64 -3.25
CA ARG A 88 10.96 -16.07 -3.59
C ARG A 88 11.51 -16.34 -4.99
N ASN A 89 11.17 -15.49 -5.95
CA ASN A 89 11.56 -15.66 -7.35
C ASN A 89 12.81 -14.85 -7.75
N ARG A 90 13.37 -14.04 -6.84
CA ARG A 90 14.52 -13.13 -7.10
C ARG A 90 14.27 -12.17 -8.27
N VAL A 91 13.02 -11.83 -8.49
CA VAL A 91 12.59 -10.83 -9.48
C VAL A 91 12.28 -9.55 -8.73
N ASN A 92 12.77 -8.41 -9.22
CA ASN A 92 12.37 -7.11 -8.71
C ASN A 92 11.39 -6.52 -9.73
N ASP A 93 10.16 -6.28 -9.32
CA ASP A 93 9.21 -5.56 -10.13
C ASP A 93 9.05 -4.11 -9.63
N THR A 94 8.48 -3.27 -10.48
CA THR A 94 8.26 -1.85 -10.17
C THR A 94 6.93 -1.41 -10.72
N ILE A 95 6.03 -1.01 -9.81
CA ILE A 95 4.79 -0.34 -10.19
C ILE A 95 5.14 1.11 -10.52
N LYS A 96 4.60 1.61 -11.63
CA LYS A 96 4.84 2.98 -12.10
C LYS A 96 3.53 3.74 -12.18
N ILE A 97 3.49 4.90 -11.52
CA ILE A 97 2.35 5.82 -11.55
C ILE A 97 2.81 7.12 -12.21
N ASN A 98 2.18 7.51 -13.31
CA ASN A 98 2.45 8.80 -13.95
C ASN A 98 1.81 9.93 -13.14
N LEU A 99 2.64 10.74 -12.49
CA LEU A 99 2.22 11.83 -11.60
C LEU A 99 1.52 12.97 -12.35
N LYS A 100 1.62 13.05 -13.69
CA LYS A 100 0.80 13.99 -14.48
C LYS A 100 -0.68 13.62 -14.54
N ASP A 101 -0.98 12.35 -14.28
CA ASP A 101 -2.33 11.81 -14.26
C ASP A 101 -2.81 11.57 -12.81
N ILE A 102 -2.22 12.25 -11.82
CA ILE A 102 -2.41 11.95 -10.40
C ILE A 102 -3.88 11.96 -9.97
N ASP A 103 -4.66 12.91 -10.47
CA ASP A 103 -6.09 13.04 -10.18
C ASP A 103 -6.87 11.75 -10.48
N LYS A 104 -6.49 11.04 -11.55
CA LYS A 104 -7.15 9.77 -11.93
C LYS A 104 -6.92 8.68 -10.88
N TYR A 105 -5.74 8.66 -10.26
CA TYR A 105 -5.41 7.69 -9.22
C TYR A 105 -5.96 8.12 -7.86
N ILE A 106 -6.23 9.40 -7.64
CA ILE A 106 -6.93 9.88 -6.45
C ILE A 106 -8.41 9.50 -6.51
N ASP A 107 -9.05 9.73 -7.66
CA ASP A 107 -10.44 9.36 -7.89
C ASP A 107 -10.65 7.84 -7.83
N GLU A 108 -9.73 7.07 -8.42
CA GLU A 108 -9.73 5.62 -8.43
C GLU A 108 -8.39 5.03 -7.96
N PRO A 109 -8.14 4.96 -6.63
CA PRO A 109 -6.91 4.45 -6.08
C PRO A 109 -6.61 3.03 -6.52
N ILE A 110 -5.33 2.75 -6.78
CA ILE A 110 -4.89 1.40 -7.10
C ILE A 110 -4.94 0.58 -5.82
N VAL A 111 -5.97 -0.25 -5.68
CA VAL A 111 -6.10 -1.21 -4.58
C VAL A 111 -5.59 -2.56 -5.03
N TYR A 112 -4.45 -2.95 -4.49
CA TYR A 112 -3.83 -4.23 -4.74
C TYR A 112 -4.32 -5.25 -3.71
N GLU A 113 -5.42 -5.91 -4.06
CA GLU A 113 -5.92 -7.09 -3.38
C GLU A 113 -5.75 -8.31 -4.29
N LEU A 114 -5.46 -9.48 -3.69
CA LEU A 114 -5.30 -10.76 -4.41
C LEU A 114 -6.50 -11.07 -5.34
N ASP A 115 -7.69 -10.53 -5.07
CA ASP A 115 -8.95 -10.77 -5.80
C ASP A 115 -9.47 -9.60 -6.67
N VAL A 116 -8.85 -8.41 -6.67
CA VAL A 116 -9.43 -7.18 -7.29
C VAL A 116 -8.75 -6.73 -8.59
N LEU A 117 -7.69 -7.42 -9.02
CA LEU A 117 -6.91 -7.06 -10.22
C LEU A 117 -7.67 -7.13 -11.56
N LYS A 118 -8.89 -7.67 -11.56
CA LYS A 118 -9.69 -7.85 -12.77
C LYS A 118 -10.72 -6.76 -13.06
N ARG A 119 -11.06 -5.86 -12.13
CA ARG A 119 -12.35 -5.16 -12.27
C ARG A 119 -12.32 -3.80 -12.98
N ASN A 120 -11.41 -2.86 -12.71
CA ASN A 120 -11.70 -1.47 -13.15
C ASN A 120 -10.56 -0.61 -13.74
N ASN A 121 -9.29 -1.03 -13.81
CA ASN A 121 -8.23 -0.11 -14.27
C ASN A 121 -7.63 -0.54 -15.63
N GLU A 122 -7.91 0.23 -16.69
CA GLU A 122 -7.39 -0.02 -18.05
C GLU A 122 -5.86 0.15 -18.18
N TYR A 123 -5.24 0.84 -17.23
CA TYR A 123 -3.79 1.08 -17.18
C TYR A 123 -3.04 0.01 -16.37
N TYR A 124 -3.76 -0.86 -15.66
CA TYR A 124 -3.14 -1.91 -14.87
C TYR A 124 -2.64 -3.06 -15.74
N LYS A 125 -1.35 -3.36 -15.64
CA LYS A 125 -0.76 -4.61 -16.13
C LYS A 125 -0.41 -5.47 -14.92
N GLU A 126 -0.98 -6.66 -14.86
CA GLU A 126 -0.72 -7.61 -13.80
C GLU A 126 0.75 -8.06 -13.80
N PRO A 127 1.48 -7.86 -12.68
CA PRO A 127 2.81 -8.45 -12.50
C PRO A 127 2.78 -9.98 -12.56
N ASP A 128 3.83 -10.58 -13.15
CA ASP A 128 3.91 -12.03 -13.33
C ASP A 128 3.81 -12.81 -12.01
N PHE A 129 4.43 -12.32 -10.93
CA PHE A 129 4.39 -13.00 -9.63
C PHE A 129 2.98 -13.11 -9.04
N VAL A 130 2.11 -12.12 -9.31
CA VAL A 130 0.72 -12.17 -8.85
C VAL A 130 -0.08 -13.16 -9.65
N LYS A 131 0.17 -13.18 -10.96
CA LYS A 131 -0.43 -14.15 -11.84
C LYS A 131 -0.06 -15.56 -11.41
N GLU A 132 1.22 -15.80 -11.10
CA GLU A 132 1.74 -17.07 -10.58
C GLU A 132 1.14 -17.44 -9.22
N ASP A 133 1.13 -16.53 -8.24
CA ASP A 133 0.55 -16.76 -6.92
C ASP A 133 -0.96 -17.07 -7.02
N ARG A 134 -1.68 -16.38 -7.91
CA ARG A 134 -3.10 -16.64 -8.16
C ARG A 134 -3.32 -17.99 -8.84
N GLU A 135 -2.54 -18.31 -9.87
CA GLU A 135 -2.62 -19.60 -10.55
C GLU A 135 -2.30 -20.76 -9.58
N TYR A 136 -1.32 -20.57 -8.69
CA TYR A 136 -1.01 -21.50 -7.62
C TYR A 136 -2.18 -21.64 -6.64
N ALA A 137 -2.77 -20.54 -6.16
CA ALA A 137 -3.89 -20.56 -5.23
C ALA A 137 -5.12 -21.28 -5.84
N ILE A 138 -5.43 -21.01 -7.11
CA ILE A 138 -6.48 -21.70 -7.87
C ILE A 138 -6.17 -23.20 -7.99
N ALA A 139 -4.95 -23.56 -8.38
CA ALA A 139 -4.55 -24.96 -8.57
C ALA A 139 -4.60 -25.78 -7.27
N ASN A 140 -4.50 -25.13 -6.11
CA ASN A 140 -4.50 -25.77 -4.80
C ASN A 140 -5.80 -25.55 -4.00
N GLY A 141 -6.83 -24.94 -4.60
CA GLY A 141 -8.14 -24.72 -3.96
C GLY A 141 -8.07 -23.79 -2.73
N LEU A 142 -7.17 -22.81 -2.76
CA LEU A 142 -6.97 -21.83 -1.70
C LEU A 142 -7.79 -20.53 -1.93
N LEU A 143 -8.54 -20.47 -3.04
CA LEU A 143 -9.48 -19.41 -3.45
C LEU A 143 -10.84 -20.03 -3.80
#